data_AF-A0A660LDJ3-F1
#
_entry.id   AF-A0A660LDJ3-F1
#
_cell.length_a   1.000
_cell.length_b   1.000
_cell.length_c   1.000
_cell.angle_alpha   90.00
_cell.angle_beta   90.00
_cell.angle_gamma   90.00
#
_symmetry.space_group_name_H-M   'P 1'
#
loop_
_entity.id
_entity.type
_entity.pdbx_description
1 polymer ?
#
loop_
_entity_poly.entity_id
_entity_poly.type
_entity_poly.pdbx_seq_one_letter_code
_entity_poly.pdbx_strand_id
1 'polypeptide(L)'
;MLPLVVVVLAGAYQAVLAGEAVWQSRVAARAAARAHAVGEDPAAAARGHLPGRLERGLQVKADASGDVRVSVRIPAVFPSASVGRVGATSHFRPQS
;
A
#
# COMPACT_ATOMS: atom_id res chain seq x y z
N MET A 1 35.60 6.13 -4.11
CA MET A 1 34.41 7.01 -4.29
C MET A 1 33.24 6.29 -4.96
N LEU A 2 33.47 5.53 -6.03
CA LEU A 2 32.45 4.68 -6.68
C LEU A 2 31.53 3.89 -5.71
N PRO A 3 32.03 3.17 -4.68
CA PRO A 3 31.15 2.41 -3.78
C PRO A 3 30.21 3.30 -2.97
N LEU A 4 30.65 4.50 -2.55
CA LEU A 4 29.82 5.44 -1.81
C LEU A 4 28.68 5.97 -2.69
N VAL A 5 28.98 6.31 -3.95
CA VAL A 5 27.99 6.79 -4.92
C VAL A 5 26.91 5.73 -5.16
N VAL A 6 27.30 4.46 -5.31
CA VAL A 6 26.35 3.36 -5.50
C VAL A 6 25.43 3.21 -4.28
N VAL A 7 25.97 3.28 -3.07
CA VAL A 7 25.18 3.20 -1.83
C VAL A 7 24.18 4.36 -1.72
N VAL A 8 24.60 5.59 -2.04
CA VAL A 8 23.73 6.76 -2.02
C VAL A 8 22.61 6.65 -3.06
N LEU A 9 22.93 6.23 -4.29
CA LEU A 9 21.93 6.03 -5.33
C LEU A 9 20.94 4.92 -4.98
N ALA A 10 21.42 3.81 -4.41
CA ALA A 10 20.57 2.72 -3.95
C ALA A 10 19.62 3.19 -2.83
N GLY A 11 20.12 4.00 -1.88
CA GLY A 11 19.32 4.61 -0.82
C GLY A 11 18.26 5.57 -1.35
N ALA A 12 18.62 6.44 -2.30
CA ALA A 12 17.69 7.36 -2.95
C ALA A 12 16.59 6.61 -3.71
N TYR A 13 16.98 5.56 -4.45
CA TYR A 13 16.03 4.71 -5.16
C TYR A 13 15.08 3.96 -4.20
N GLN A 14 15.59 3.48 -3.07
CA GLN A 14 14.77 2.86 -2.04
C GLN A 14 13.75 3.83 -1.44
N ALA A 15 14.10 5.10 -1.27
CA ALA A 15 13.18 6.15 -0.80
C ALA A 15 12.06 6.41 -1.81
N VAL A 16 12.37 6.43 -3.11
CA VAL A 16 11.37 6.55 -4.18
C VAL A 16 10.38 5.37 -4.14
N LEU A 17 10.88 4.14 -4.02
CA LEU A 17 10.03 2.93 -3.91
C LEU A 17 9.14 2.96 -2.66
N ALA A 18 9.67 3.43 -1.52
CA ALA A 18 8.90 3.58 -0.30
C ALA A 18 7.79 4.63 -0.46
N GLY A 19 8.09 5.78 -1.06
CA GLY A 19 7.12 6.84 -1.34
C GLY A 19 6.00 6.36 -2.28
N GLU A 20 6.35 5.62 -3.32
CA GLU A 20 5.36 5.02 -4.22
C GLU A 20 4.44 4.04 -3.47
N ALA A 21 4.99 3.16 -2.62
CA ALA A 21 4.19 2.23 -1.83
C ALA A 21 3.23 2.96 -0.88
N VAL A 22 3.69 4.04 -0.23
CA VAL A 22 2.84 4.90 0.60
C VAL A 22 1.69 5.47 -0.23
N TRP A 23 1.99 6.05 -1.39
CA TRP A 23 0.99 6.66 -2.26
C TRP A 23 -0.07 5.65 -2.72
N GLN A 24 0.38 4.50 -3.22
CA GLN A 24 -0.50 3.43 -3.70
C GLN A 24 -1.37 2.85 -2.57
N SER A 25 -0.82 2.71 -1.35
CA SER A 25 -1.60 2.23 -0.20
C SER A 25 -2.77 3.15 0.15
N ARG A 26 -2.61 4.47 -0.01
CA ARG A 26 -3.66 5.46 0.26
C ARG A 26 -4.75 5.43 -0.81
N VAL A 27 -4.37 5.31 -2.08
CA VAL A 27 -5.32 5.18 -3.20
C VAL A 27 -6.15 3.90 -3.04
N ALA A 28 -5.48 2.78 -2.75
CA ALA A 28 -6.14 1.50 -2.51
C ALA A 28 -7.05 1.53 -1.27
N ALA A 29 -6.65 2.17 -0.17
CA ALA A 29 -7.50 2.35 1.01
C ALA A 29 -8.79 3.11 0.69
N ARG A 30 -8.69 4.17 -0.13
CA ARG A 30 -9.86 4.96 -0.53
C ARG A 30 -10.79 4.18 -1.46
N ALA A 31 -10.24 3.41 -2.39
CA ALA A 31 -11.04 2.53 -3.27
C ALA A 31 -11.76 1.45 -2.45
N ALA A 32 -11.04 0.80 -1.53
CA ALA A 32 -11.58 -0.23 -0.65
C ALA A 32 -12.68 0.30 0.28
N ALA A 33 -12.51 1.52 0.83
CA ALA A 33 -13.51 2.15 1.67
C ALA A 33 -14.80 2.48 0.91
N ARG A 34 -14.70 2.89 -0.36
CA ARG A 34 -15.88 3.11 -1.23
C ARG A 34 -16.61 1.81 -1.55
N ALA A 35 -15.88 0.76 -1.90
CA ALA A 35 -16.44 -0.56 -2.16
C ALA A 35 -17.17 -1.10 -0.91
N HIS A 36 -16.54 -0.99 0.26
CA HIS A 36 -17.15 -1.37 1.53
C HIS A 36 -18.45 -0.61 1.81
N ALA A 37 -18.48 0.70 1.53
CA ALA A 37 -19.66 1.53 1.75
C ALA A 37 -20.86 1.16 0.85
N VAL A 38 -20.62 0.55 -0.31
CA VAL A 38 -21.67 0.08 -1.23
C VAL A 38 -21.94 -1.43 -1.11
N GLY A 39 -21.30 -2.12 -0.16
CA GLY A 39 -21.48 -3.56 0.07
C GLY A 39 -20.67 -4.47 -0.87
N GLU A 40 -19.72 -3.93 -1.62
CA GLU A 40 -18.80 -4.70 -2.47
C GLU A 40 -17.56 -5.19 -1.69
N ASP A 41 -16.78 -6.12 -2.28
CA ASP A 41 -15.57 -6.66 -1.66
C ASP A 41 -14.44 -5.60 -1.62
N PRO A 42 -14.06 -5.09 -0.43
CA PRO A 42 -13.00 -4.11 -0.28
C PRO A 42 -11.62 -4.65 -0.68
N ALA A 43 -11.38 -5.97 -0.57
CA ALA A 43 -10.11 -6.57 -0.94
C ALA A 43 -9.94 -6.62 -2.46
N ALA A 44 -10.98 -7.01 -3.20
CA ALA A 44 -10.97 -6.98 -4.67
C ALA A 44 -10.76 -5.55 -5.19
N ALA A 45 -11.47 -4.56 -4.62
CA ALA A 45 -11.34 -3.16 -5.01
C ALA A 45 -9.93 -2.59 -4.74
N ALA A 46 -9.33 -2.94 -3.60
CA ALA A 46 -7.95 -2.58 -3.28
C ALA A 46 -6.94 -3.21 -4.25
N ARG A 47 -7.12 -4.49 -4.59
CA ARG A 47 -6.22 -5.20 -5.53
C ARG A 47 -6.23 -4.57 -6.91
N GLY A 48 -7.41 -4.23 -7.44
CA GLY A 48 -7.54 -3.63 -8.77
C GLY A 48 -6.83 -2.27 -8.94
N HIS A 49 -6.53 -1.58 -7.83
CA HIS A 49 -5.84 -0.29 -7.85
C HIS A 49 -4.35 -0.38 -7.48
N LEU A 50 -3.84 -1.58 -7.18
CA LEU A 50 -2.44 -1.77 -6.84
C LEU A 50 -1.66 -2.33 -8.03
N PRO A 51 -0.41 -1.89 -8.25
CA PRO A 51 0.46 -2.55 -9.21
C PRO A 51 0.82 -3.96 -8.71
N GLY A 52 0.91 -4.94 -9.61
CA GLY A 52 1.14 -6.37 -9.29
C GLY A 52 2.31 -6.70 -8.36
N ARG A 53 3.31 -5.81 -8.24
CA ARG A 53 4.39 -5.94 -7.25
C ARG A 53 3.93 -5.73 -5.80
N LEU A 54 2.94 -4.88 -5.56
CA LEU A 54 2.39 -4.58 -4.23
C LEU A 54 1.21 -5.51 -3.86
N GLU A 55 0.54 -6.09 -4.84
CA GLU A 55 -0.57 -7.04 -4.64
C GLU A 55 -0.17 -8.25 -3.81
N ARG A 56 1.01 -8.84 -4.07
CA ARG A 56 1.50 -10.06 -3.39
C ARG A 56 1.66 -9.89 -1.87
N GLY A 57 1.74 -8.65 -1.38
CA GLY A 57 1.85 -8.34 0.03
C GLY A 57 0.60 -7.68 0.62
N LEU A 58 -0.48 -7.53 -0.16
CA LEU A 58 -1.66 -6.78 0.24
C LEU A 58 -2.41 -7.48 1.38
N GLN A 59 -2.69 -6.72 2.43
CA GLN A 59 -3.63 -7.09 3.48
C GLN A 59 -4.68 -5.99 3.60
N VAL A 60 -5.94 -6.39 3.51
CA VAL A 60 -7.09 -5.51 3.71
C VAL A 60 -7.85 -6.01 4.93
N LYS A 61 -8.12 -5.11 5.87
CA LYS A 61 -8.99 -5.35 7.02
C LYS A 61 -10.09 -4.32 6.97
N ALA A 62 -11.32 -4.76 6.74
CA ALA A 62 -12.51 -3.95 6.88
C ALA A 62 -13.14 -4.26 8.24
N ASP A 63 -13.50 -3.22 8.98
CA ASP A 63 -14.24 -3.31 10.23
C ASP A 63 -15.72 -3.00 9.99
N ALA A 64 -16.59 -3.59 10.82
CA ALA A 64 -18.04 -3.38 10.80
C ALA A 64 -18.43 -1.92 11.05
N SER A 65 -17.53 -1.13 11.64
CA SER A 65 -17.66 0.31 11.85
C SER A 65 -17.55 1.16 10.58
N GLY A 66 -17.08 0.59 9.45
CA GLY A 66 -16.84 1.32 8.20
C GLY A 66 -15.38 1.74 7.99
N ASP A 67 -14.48 1.36 8.90
CA ASP A 67 -13.04 1.54 8.75
C ASP A 67 -12.43 0.48 7.84
N VAL A 68 -11.71 0.91 6.80
CA VAL A 68 -10.94 0.01 5.93
C VAL A 68 -9.46 0.34 6.03
N ARG A 69 -8.69 -0.62 6.55
CA ARG A 69 -7.23 -0.58 6.62
C ARG A 69 -6.62 -1.39 5.49
N VAL A 70 -5.78 -0.75 4.69
CA VAL A 70 -5.02 -1.37 3.62
C VAL A 70 -3.53 -1.31 3.96
N SER A 71 -2.85 -2.44 3.91
CA SER A 71 -1.42 -2.55 4.21
C SER A 71 -0.69 -3.30 3.11
N VAL A 72 0.38 -2.69 2.59
CA VAL A 72 1.21 -3.25 1.51
C VAL A 72 2.66 -3.40 1.99
N ARG A 73 3.39 -4.35 1.39
CA ARG A 73 4.82 -4.54 1.66
C ARG A 73 5.62 -3.54 0.84
N ILE A 74 6.60 -2.87 1.46
CA ILE A 74 7.50 -1.96 0.75
C ILE A 74 8.45 -2.80 -0.11
N PRO A 75 8.53 -2.55 -1.44
CA PRO A 75 9.51 -3.22 -2.29
C PRO A 75 10.92 -2.82 -1.88
N ALA A 76 11.81 -3.79 -1.76
CA ALA A 76 13.21 -3.57 -1.44
C ALA A 76 14.06 -3.62 -2.72
N VAL A 77 15.09 -2.77 -2.79
CA VAL A 77 16.09 -2.82 -3.87
C VAL A 77 16.81 -4.17 -3.89
N PHE A 78 17.03 -4.76 -2.71
CA PHE A 78 17.53 -6.12 -2.58
C PHE A 78 16.37 -7.08 -2.29
N PRO A 79 16.10 -8.09 -3.13
CA PRO A 79 14.97 -9.00 -2.95
C PRO A 79 15.05 -9.84 -1.66
N SER A 80 16.24 -9.96 -1.06
CA SER A 80 16.49 -10.63 0.23
C SER A 80 16.27 -9.74 1.45
N ALA A 81 16.10 -8.42 1.27
CA ALA A 81 15.88 -7.49 2.37
C ALA A 81 14.38 -7.18 2.50
N SER A 82 13.82 -7.26 3.72
CA SER A 82 12.49 -6.74 4.00
C SER A 82 12.61 -5.32 4.59
N VAL A 83 12.21 -4.31 3.82
CA VAL A 83 12.24 -2.90 4.28
C VAL A 83 11.10 -2.61 5.28
N GLY A 84 9.98 -3.33 5.17
CA GLY A 84 8.85 -3.23 6.09
C GLY A 84 7.50 -3.28 5.39
N ARG A 85 6.44 -2.91 6.13
CA ARG A 85 5.08 -2.73 5.61
C ARG A 85 4.63 -1.30 5.86
N VAL A 86 3.89 -0.74 4.92
CA VAL A 86 3.18 0.52 5.10
C VAL A 86 1.68 0.28 5.04
N GLY A 87 0.95 0.92 5.94
CA GLY A 87 -0.51 0.84 5.99
C GLY A 87 -1.14 2.22 5.94
N ALA A 88 -2.28 2.30 5.28
CA ALA A 88 -3.19 3.44 5.29
C ALA A 88 -4.57 2.97 5.76
N THR A 89 -5.23 3.79 6.58
CA THR A 89 -6.61 3.56 7.01
C THR A 89 -7.50 4.64 6.42
N SER A 90 -8.69 4.26 5.95
CA SER A 90 -9.71 5.19 5.49
C SER A 90 -11.05 4.79 6.09
N HIS A 91 -11.73 5.76 6.71
CA HIS A 91 -13.08 5.60 7.23
C HIS A 91 -14.08 6.13 6.20
N PHE A 92 -15.14 5.38 5.90
CA PHE A 92 -16.27 5.91 5.11
C PHE A 92 -17.58 5.63 5.83
N ARG A 93 -18.24 6.69 6.29
CA ARG A 93 -19.57 6.61 6.91
C ARG A 93 -20.62 6.57 5.79
N PRO A 94 -21.53 5.58 5.76
CA PRO A 94 -22.67 5.61 4.86
C PRO A 94 -23.49 6.87 5.15
N GLN A 95 -23.70 7.72 4.14
CA GLN A 95 -24.65 8.83 4.25
C GLN A 95 -26.02 8.28 3.89
N SER A 96 -26.82 7.97 4.92
CA SER A 96 -28.24 7.65 4.83
C SER A 96 -29.08 8.90 4.70
#